data_AF-A0A9E0PDY5-F1
#
_entry.id   AF-A0A9E0PDY5-F1
#
_cell.length_a   1.000
_cell.length_b   1.000
_cell.length_c   1.000
_cell.angle_alpha   90.00
_cell.angle_beta   90.00
_cell.angle_gamma   90.00
#
_symmetry.space_group_name_H-M   'P 1'
#
loop_
_entity.id
_entity.type
_entity.pdbx_description
1 polymer ?
#
loop_
_entity_poly.entity_id
_entity_poly.type
_entity_poly.pdbx_seq_one_letter_code
_entity_poly.pdbx_strand_id
1 'polypeptide(L)'
;AKSANKARKVPLRVILNGLGKDAAHIIARVNGFTHVATAFDYKTGKVSVAREKAYSKGDRAAVRCYGADDVREGVAIMHLEGVDVAITGNSTNPTRFQHPVMGVYKKECILAGRKFFSVASGGGTGRTLHPDNMAAGPASYGMTDTMGRMHSDAQFAGSSSVPAHVEMMGLIGMGNNPMVGASVAVAVAVEQAMK
;
A
#
# COMPACT_ATOMS: atom_id res chain seq x y z
N ALA A 1 11.95 -0.41 -1.47
CA ALA A 1 12.53 0.67 -2.31
C ALA A 1 14.01 0.45 -2.65
N LYS A 2 14.91 0.22 -1.67
CA LYS A 2 16.37 0.21 -1.91
C LYS A 2 16.86 -0.66 -3.08
N SER A 3 16.40 -1.91 -3.20
CA SER A 3 16.81 -2.80 -4.29
C SER A 3 16.37 -2.27 -5.66
N ALA A 4 15.09 -1.87 -5.80
CA ALA A 4 14.56 -1.32 -7.04
C ALA A 4 15.24 0.01 -7.42
N ASN A 5 15.61 0.84 -6.44
CA ASN A 5 16.29 2.11 -6.69
C ASN A 5 17.67 1.93 -7.36
N LYS A 6 18.33 0.77 -7.21
CA LYS A 6 19.60 0.48 -7.92
C LYS A 6 19.44 0.46 -9.44
N ALA A 7 18.25 0.11 -9.92
CA ALA A 7 17.93 0.08 -11.34
C ALA A 7 17.35 1.41 -11.87
N ARG A 8 17.08 2.40 -11.01
CA ARG A 8 16.38 3.64 -11.39
C ARG A 8 17.31 4.85 -11.43
N LYS A 9 17.00 5.79 -12.34
CA LYS A 9 17.65 7.11 -12.39
C LYS A 9 17.16 8.03 -11.25
N VAL A 10 15.85 7.99 -10.98
CA VAL A 10 15.22 8.75 -9.90
C VAL A 10 14.71 7.77 -8.83
N PRO A 11 15.17 7.90 -7.57
CA PRO A 11 14.70 7.07 -6.46
C PRO A 11 13.19 7.14 -6.29
N LEU A 12 12.58 6.02 -5.91
CA LEU A 12 11.17 5.98 -5.56
C LEU A 12 10.91 6.81 -4.30
N ARG A 13 9.89 7.67 -4.36
CA ARG A 13 9.26 8.27 -3.17
C ARG A 13 8.25 7.28 -2.61
N VAL A 14 8.23 7.11 -1.30
CA VAL A 14 7.34 6.16 -0.63
C VAL A 14 6.52 6.89 0.40
N ILE A 15 5.20 6.69 0.33
CA ILE A 15 4.27 7.19 1.33
C ILE A 15 3.49 6.03 1.95
N LEU A 16 3.04 6.22 3.18
CA LEU A 16 2.03 5.40 3.84
C LEU A 16 0.79 6.27 4.02
N ASN A 17 -0.37 5.77 3.57
CA ASN A 17 -1.66 6.42 3.71
C ASN A 17 -2.63 5.42 4.33
N GLY A 18 -3.13 5.71 5.53
CA GLY A 18 -3.98 4.79 6.30
C GLY A 18 -5.03 5.52 7.12
N LEU A 19 -6.02 4.77 7.59
CA LEU A 19 -7.05 5.30 8.48
C LEU A 19 -6.49 5.48 9.89
N GLY A 20 -6.69 6.67 10.48
CA GLY A 20 -6.32 7.00 11.84
C GLY A 20 -5.03 7.83 11.95
N LYS A 21 -5.18 9.11 12.33
CA LYS A 21 -4.06 10.04 12.54
C LYS A 21 -3.13 9.64 13.67
N ASP A 22 -3.67 9.11 14.76
CA ASP A 22 -2.86 8.63 15.89
C ASP A 22 -2.04 7.39 15.51
N ALA A 23 -2.64 6.47 14.76
CA ALA A 23 -1.96 5.28 14.27
C ALA A 23 -0.77 5.67 13.36
N ALA A 24 -0.98 6.61 12.43
CA ALA A 24 0.09 7.12 11.57
C ALA A 24 1.23 7.75 12.38
N HIS A 25 0.91 8.51 13.42
CA HIS A 25 1.92 9.10 14.30
C HIS A 25 2.75 8.04 15.02
N ILE A 26 2.11 7.01 15.58
CA ILE A 26 2.79 5.90 16.27
C ILE A 26 3.67 5.12 15.29
N ILE A 27 3.13 4.74 14.13
CA ILE A 27 3.85 3.99 13.09
C ILE A 27 5.08 4.77 12.64
N ALA A 28 4.93 6.07 12.38
CA ALA A 28 6.04 6.92 11.96
C ALA A 28 7.13 6.99 13.02
N ARG A 29 6.74 7.16 14.28
CA ARG A 29 7.68 7.23 15.41
C ARG A 29 8.44 5.92 15.60
N VAL A 30 7.74 4.79 15.64
CA VAL A 30 8.33 3.46 15.89
C VAL A 30 9.27 3.04 14.76
N ASN A 31 8.89 3.31 13.51
CA ASN A 31 9.69 2.91 12.35
C ASN A 31 10.75 3.95 11.95
N GLY A 32 10.72 5.15 12.54
CA GLY A 32 11.61 6.24 12.19
C GLY A 32 11.25 6.93 10.86
N PHE A 33 10.00 6.88 10.45
CA PHE A 33 9.51 7.58 9.25
C PHE A 33 9.26 9.06 9.54
N THR A 34 8.96 9.81 8.50
CA THR A 34 8.49 11.19 8.63
C THR A 34 6.98 11.20 8.77
N HIS A 35 6.48 11.66 9.91
CA HIS A 35 5.06 11.85 10.13
C HIS A 35 4.60 13.15 9.48
N VAL A 36 3.58 13.07 8.63
CA VAL A 36 2.97 14.23 7.96
C VAL A 36 1.53 14.35 8.43
N ALA A 37 1.31 15.27 9.38
CA ALA A 37 -0.02 15.55 9.91
C ALA A 37 -0.76 16.48 8.95
N THR A 38 -1.98 16.09 8.57
CA THR A 38 -2.82 16.84 7.63
C THR A 38 -4.03 17.44 8.31
N ALA A 39 -4.48 18.56 7.76
CA ALA A 39 -5.77 19.16 8.03
C ALA A 39 -6.60 19.13 6.75
N PHE A 40 -7.80 18.55 6.83
CA PHE A 40 -8.72 18.42 5.71
C PHE A 40 -9.88 19.39 5.84
N ASP A 41 -10.08 20.21 4.81
CA ASP A 41 -11.23 21.09 4.72
C ASP A 41 -12.39 20.37 4.04
N TYR A 42 -13.39 20.00 4.83
CA TYR A 42 -14.59 19.29 4.38
C TYR A 42 -15.45 20.08 3.39
N LYS A 43 -15.40 21.41 3.43
CA LYS A 43 -16.17 22.27 2.53
C LYS A 43 -15.56 22.30 1.14
N THR A 44 -14.24 22.43 1.05
CA THR A 44 -13.52 22.54 -0.23
C THR A 44 -12.96 21.22 -0.75
N GLY A 45 -12.86 20.20 0.10
CA GLY A 45 -12.21 18.92 -0.21
C GLY A 45 -10.68 19.01 -0.32
N LYS A 46 -10.08 20.09 0.18
CA LYS A 46 -8.63 20.30 0.11
C LYS A 46 -7.92 19.79 1.36
N VAL A 47 -6.81 19.11 1.17
CA VAL A 47 -5.90 18.70 2.24
C VAL A 47 -4.70 19.65 2.30
N SER A 48 -4.27 19.98 3.52
CA SER A 48 -3.07 20.79 3.77
C SER A 48 -2.19 20.13 4.82
N VAL A 49 -0.87 20.34 4.70
CA VAL A 49 0.09 19.82 5.69
C VAL A 49 0.15 20.77 6.88
N ALA A 50 -0.31 20.30 8.04
CA ALA A 50 -0.29 21.06 9.29
C ALA A 50 1.06 20.95 10.01
N ARG A 51 1.70 19.77 9.95
CA ARG A 51 3.01 19.54 10.57
C ARG A 51 3.74 18.38 9.90
N GLU A 52 5.05 18.54 9.70
CA GLU A 52 5.94 17.46 9.25
C GLU A 52 7.05 17.23 10.28
N LYS A 53 7.28 15.99 10.68
CA LYS A 53 8.32 15.63 11.65
C LYS A 53 8.99 14.30 11.31
N ALA A 54 10.28 14.35 11.01
CA ALA A 54 11.12 13.18 10.86
C ALA A 54 11.50 12.58 12.23
N TYR A 55 11.34 11.26 12.38
CA TYR A 55 11.72 10.53 13.59
C TYR A 55 13.06 9.78 13.50
N SER A 56 13.72 9.82 12.33
CA SER A 56 15.07 9.28 12.15
C SER A 56 15.87 10.14 11.16
N LYS A 57 17.09 9.70 10.84
CA LYS A 57 17.94 10.26 9.77
C LYS A 57 18.13 9.20 8.67
N GLY A 58 18.34 9.64 7.43
CA GLY A 58 18.59 8.77 6.27
C GLY A 58 17.33 8.18 5.64
N ASP A 59 17.47 7.04 4.96
CA ASP A 59 16.43 6.49 4.05
C ASP A 59 15.06 6.25 4.70
N ARG A 60 15.02 5.94 6.00
CA ARG A 60 13.74 5.72 6.71
C ARG A 60 12.96 7.03 6.84
N ALA A 61 13.64 8.14 7.10
CA ALA A 61 13.02 9.46 7.16
C ALA A 61 12.48 9.93 5.79
N ALA A 62 12.94 9.35 4.68
CA ALA A 62 12.40 9.64 3.35
C ALA A 62 11.01 9.03 3.11
N VAL A 63 10.54 8.12 3.98
CA VAL A 63 9.18 7.59 3.93
C VAL A 63 8.26 8.56 4.66
N ARG A 64 7.24 9.06 3.97
CA ARG A 64 6.23 9.96 4.56
C ARG A 64 5.01 9.14 5.01
N CYS A 65 4.56 9.35 6.23
CA CYS A 65 3.46 8.58 6.83
C CYS A 65 2.32 9.53 7.19
N TYR A 66 1.18 9.30 6.54
CA TYR A 66 -0.06 10.05 6.67
C TYR A 66 -1.10 9.18 7.38
N GLY A 67 -1.93 9.84 8.18
CA GLY A 67 -3.18 9.29 8.68
C GLY A 67 -4.33 10.16 8.22
N ALA A 68 -5.43 9.53 7.82
CA ALA A 68 -6.66 10.19 7.39
C ALA A 68 -7.81 9.80 8.32
N ASP A 69 -8.76 10.70 8.51
CA ASP A 69 -9.96 10.42 9.30
C ASP A 69 -11.06 9.75 8.47
N ASP A 70 -11.04 9.94 7.14
CA ASP A 70 -11.99 9.33 6.21
C ASP A 70 -11.45 9.20 4.77
N VAL A 71 -12.24 8.56 3.92
CA VAL A 71 -11.92 8.28 2.52
C VAL A 71 -11.61 9.54 1.70
N ARG A 72 -12.31 10.66 1.93
CA ARG A 72 -12.12 11.90 1.16
C ARG A 72 -10.74 12.50 1.45
N GLU A 73 -10.35 12.55 2.73
CA GLU A 73 -9.00 12.97 3.10
C GLU A 73 -7.94 12.00 2.54
N GLY A 74 -8.20 10.69 2.64
CA GLY A 74 -7.33 9.67 2.07
C GLY A 74 -7.08 9.86 0.57
N VAL A 75 -8.12 10.15 -0.21
CA VAL A 75 -8.01 10.45 -1.66
C VAL A 75 -7.27 11.76 -1.89
N ALA A 76 -7.57 12.80 -1.10
CA ALA A 76 -6.88 14.10 -1.22
C ALA A 76 -5.37 13.99 -0.95
N ILE A 77 -4.95 13.13 -0.01
CA ILE A 77 -3.53 12.82 0.23
C ILE A 77 -2.89 12.15 -1.00
N MET A 78 -3.60 11.25 -1.67
CA MET A 78 -3.10 10.61 -2.90
C MET A 78 -2.86 11.63 -4.01
N HIS A 79 -3.76 12.60 -4.17
CA HIS A 79 -3.58 13.72 -5.09
C HIS A 79 -2.43 14.65 -4.69
N LEU A 80 -2.33 15.00 -3.40
CA LEU A 80 -1.26 15.86 -2.86
C LEU A 80 0.12 15.30 -3.20
N GLU A 81 0.31 13.99 -3.02
CA GLU A 81 1.59 13.34 -3.27
C GLU A 81 1.80 12.93 -4.74
N GLY A 82 0.73 12.97 -5.55
CA GLY A 82 0.76 12.59 -6.96
C GLY A 82 1.17 11.14 -7.15
N VAL A 83 0.47 10.22 -6.47
CA VAL A 83 0.86 8.81 -6.45
C VAL A 83 0.63 8.15 -7.81
N ASP A 84 1.67 7.48 -8.33
CA ASP A 84 1.63 6.74 -9.61
C ASP A 84 1.37 5.24 -9.44
N VAL A 85 1.78 4.66 -8.30
CA VAL A 85 1.66 3.24 -8.00
C VAL A 85 1.23 3.06 -6.55
N ALA A 86 0.21 2.22 -6.31
CA ALA A 86 -0.24 1.90 -4.96
C ALA A 86 -0.36 0.40 -4.72
N ILE A 87 -0.02 -0.03 -3.52
CA ILE A 87 -0.24 -1.38 -3.01
C ILE A 87 -1.24 -1.27 -1.86
N THR A 88 -2.37 -1.93 -2.02
CA THR A 88 -3.49 -1.89 -1.07
C THR A 88 -3.38 -3.07 -0.13
N GLY A 89 -3.28 -2.81 1.17
CA GLY A 89 -3.41 -3.84 2.19
C GLY A 89 -4.86 -4.33 2.29
N ASN A 90 -5.05 -5.57 2.73
CA ASN A 90 -6.39 -6.16 2.93
C ASN A 90 -6.71 -6.44 4.42
N SER A 91 -5.81 -6.08 5.34
CA SER A 91 -5.92 -6.48 6.76
C SER A 91 -6.76 -5.52 7.61
N THR A 92 -6.57 -4.20 7.45
CA THR A 92 -7.10 -3.19 8.38
C THR A 92 -8.01 -2.19 7.68
N ASN A 93 -9.28 -2.15 8.09
CA ASN A 93 -10.30 -1.29 7.48
C ASN A 93 -10.35 -1.36 5.93
N PRO A 94 -10.24 -2.54 5.31
CA PRO A 94 -10.13 -2.64 3.85
C PRO A 94 -11.40 -2.15 3.13
N THR A 95 -12.58 -2.51 3.65
CA THR A 95 -13.88 -2.11 3.10
C THR A 95 -14.28 -0.69 3.48
N ARG A 96 -13.77 -0.17 4.60
CA ARG A 96 -14.12 1.18 5.13
C ARG A 96 -13.22 2.28 4.58
N PHE A 97 -11.97 1.97 4.23
CA PHE A 97 -10.99 2.98 3.84
C PHE A 97 -10.13 2.56 2.65
N GLN A 98 -9.40 1.45 2.75
CA GLN A 98 -8.31 1.15 1.79
C GLN A 98 -8.82 0.99 0.36
N HIS A 99 -9.79 0.09 0.11
CA HIS A 99 -10.35 -0.10 -1.22
C HIS A 99 -11.17 1.11 -1.71
N PRO A 100 -12.01 1.76 -0.87
CA PRO A 100 -12.69 3.00 -1.27
C PRO A 100 -11.72 4.11 -1.75
N VAL A 101 -10.64 4.37 -1.01
CA VAL A 101 -9.65 5.39 -1.39
C VAL A 101 -9.01 5.05 -2.74
N MET A 102 -8.60 3.79 -2.92
CA MET A 102 -7.97 3.36 -4.18
C MET A 102 -8.93 3.37 -5.36
N GLY A 103 -10.19 2.95 -5.16
CA GLY A 103 -11.21 2.95 -6.20
C GLY A 103 -11.54 4.35 -6.69
N VAL A 104 -11.74 5.29 -5.77
CA VAL A 104 -12.00 6.70 -6.11
C VAL A 104 -10.79 7.30 -6.82
N TYR A 105 -9.58 7.18 -6.24
CA TYR A 105 -8.38 7.77 -6.82
C TYR A 105 -8.06 7.19 -8.21
N LYS A 106 -8.18 5.86 -8.40
CA LYS A 106 -8.00 5.23 -9.72
C LYS A 106 -9.00 5.79 -10.74
N LYS A 107 -10.27 5.90 -10.38
CA LYS A 107 -11.30 6.44 -11.27
C LYS A 107 -11.00 7.89 -11.65
N GLU A 108 -10.62 8.72 -10.70
CA GLU A 108 -10.25 10.13 -10.94
C GLU A 108 -9.00 10.25 -11.82
N CYS A 109 -7.97 9.42 -11.60
CA CYS A 109 -6.80 9.37 -12.47
C CYS A 109 -7.17 9.00 -13.91
N ILE A 110 -7.99 7.96 -14.12
CA ILE A 110 -8.44 7.55 -15.45
C ILE A 110 -9.20 8.69 -16.13
N LEU A 111 -10.14 9.33 -15.43
CA LEU A 111 -10.93 10.44 -15.98
C LEU A 111 -10.06 11.65 -16.34
N ALA A 112 -8.99 11.90 -15.58
CA ALA A 112 -8.01 12.94 -15.87
C ALA A 112 -6.94 12.52 -16.92
N GLY A 113 -7.04 11.32 -17.52
CA GLY A 113 -6.05 10.81 -18.46
C GLY A 113 -4.69 10.48 -17.83
N ARG A 114 -4.62 10.36 -16.50
CA ARG A 114 -3.39 10.06 -15.75
C ARG A 114 -3.24 8.55 -15.58
N LYS A 115 -2.05 8.05 -15.89
CA LYS A 115 -1.68 6.65 -15.62
C LYS A 115 -1.49 6.47 -14.12
N PHE A 116 -2.19 5.50 -13.55
CA PHE A 116 -2.05 5.08 -12.17
C PHE A 116 -2.13 3.56 -12.14
N PHE A 117 -1.20 2.89 -11.45
CA PHE A 117 -1.16 1.43 -11.33
C PHE A 117 -1.52 1.01 -9.91
N SER A 118 -2.60 0.27 -9.75
CA SER A 118 -3.10 -0.16 -8.47
C SER A 118 -2.97 -1.66 -8.30
N VAL A 119 -2.46 -2.07 -7.15
CA VAL A 119 -2.36 -3.46 -6.76
C VAL A 119 -3.20 -3.70 -5.51
N ALA A 120 -4.00 -4.76 -5.52
CA ALA A 120 -4.62 -5.29 -4.31
C ALA A 120 -3.76 -6.45 -3.79
N SER A 121 -3.24 -6.34 -2.56
CA SER A 121 -2.47 -7.43 -1.96
C SER A 121 -3.40 -8.46 -1.33
N GLY A 122 -3.42 -9.67 -1.88
CA GLY A 122 -4.29 -10.77 -1.43
C GLY A 122 -3.82 -11.46 -0.17
N GLY A 123 -3.08 -10.78 0.71
CA GLY A 123 -2.49 -11.35 1.91
C GLY A 123 -3.51 -11.68 2.99
N GLY A 124 -3.96 -12.94 3.02
CA GLY A 124 -4.43 -13.57 4.26
C GLY A 124 -5.71 -12.97 4.83
N THR A 125 -6.72 -12.78 3.99
CA THR A 125 -8.08 -12.46 4.44
C THR A 125 -8.51 -13.41 5.57
N GLY A 126 -8.09 -14.68 5.56
CA GLY A 126 -8.42 -15.64 6.63
C GLY A 126 -7.66 -15.57 7.97
N ARG A 127 -6.55 -14.82 8.12
CA ARG A 127 -5.69 -14.91 9.34
C ARG A 127 -5.27 -13.58 9.95
N THR A 128 -5.35 -12.47 9.22
CA THR A 128 -4.84 -11.16 9.66
C THR A 128 -5.88 -10.04 9.58
N LEU A 129 -7.16 -10.38 9.47
CA LEU A 129 -8.21 -9.37 9.54
C LEU A 129 -8.34 -8.83 10.97
N HIS A 130 -8.67 -7.54 11.04
CA HIS A 130 -9.16 -6.93 12.28
C HIS A 130 -10.25 -7.81 12.93
N PRO A 131 -10.30 -7.97 14.27
CA PRO A 131 -11.27 -8.82 14.95
C PRO A 131 -12.72 -8.62 14.47
N ASP A 132 -13.12 -7.37 14.23
CA ASP A 132 -14.45 -7.03 13.70
C ASP A 132 -14.74 -7.64 12.32
N ASN A 133 -13.71 -7.80 11.48
CA ASN A 133 -13.81 -8.41 10.15
C ASN A 133 -13.67 -9.93 10.19
N MET A 134 -13.03 -10.49 11.23
CA MET A 134 -12.97 -11.94 11.48
C MET A 134 -14.34 -12.47 11.93
N ALA A 135 -15.10 -11.70 12.70
CA ALA A 135 -16.47 -12.05 13.11
C ALA A 135 -17.43 -12.19 11.92
N ALA A 136 -17.16 -11.52 10.80
CA ALA A 136 -17.96 -11.61 9.58
C ALA A 136 -17.70 -12.88 8.75
N GLY A 137 -16.74 -13.72 9.16
CA GLY A 137 -16.49 -15.04 8.56
C GLY A 137 -16.16 -15.00 7.06
N PRO A 138 -16.45 -16.07 6.30
CA PRO A 138 -16.12 -16.17 4.87
C PRO A 138 -16.65 -15.03 3.98
N ALA A 139 -17.70 -14.34 4.40
CA ALA A 139 -18.26 -13.21 3.65
C ALA A 139 -17.31 -12.02 3.57
N SER A 140 -16.49 -11.78 4.60
CA SER A 140 -15.49 -10.68 4.57
C SER A 140 -14.36 -10.95 3.58
N TYR A 141 -14.03 -12.22 3.34
CA TYR A 141 -13.01 -12.63 2.36
C TYR A 141 -13.50 -12.38 0.94
N GLY A 142 -14.72 -12.81 0.61
CA GLY A 142 -15.31 -12.58 -0.70
C GLY A 142 -15.47 -11.09 -1.01
N MET A 143 -15.92 -10.29 -0.03
CA MET A 143 -16.11 -8.86 -0.22
C MET A 143 -14.79 -8.11 -0.46
N THR A 144 -13.73 -8.40 0.28
CA THR A 144 -12.42 -7.75 0.09
C THR A 144 -11.79 -8.11 -1.26
N ASP A 145 -11.91 -9.38 -1.67
CA ASP A 145 -11.47 -9.83 -2.99
C ASP A 145 -12.26 -9.18 -4.13
N THR A 146 -13.59 -9.07 -3.99
CA THR A 146 -14.43 -8.35 -4.95
C THR A 146 -14.03 -6.88 -5.02
N MET A 147 -13.84 -6.21 -3.88
CA MET A 147 -13.48 -4.79 -3.83
C MET A 147 -12.11 -4.53 -4.46
N GLY A 148 -11.12 -5.40 -4.22
CA GLY A 148 -9.81 -5.33 -4.85
C GLY A 148 -9.92 -5.34 -6.38
N ARG A 149 -10.71 -6.27 -6.94
CA ARG A 149 -10.94 -6.38 -8.39
C ARG A 149 -11.59 -5.16 -9.03
N MET A 150 -12.26 -4.30 -8.26
CA MET A 150 -12.90 -3.09 -8.81
C MET A 150 -11.89 -2.02 -9.23
N HIS A 151 -10.67 -2.03 -8.66
CA HIS A 151 -9.69 -0.98 -8.91
C HIS A 151 -8.30 -1.51 -9.29
N SER A 152 -7.98 -2.76 -8.95
CA SER A 152 -6.64 -3.31 -9.14
C SER A 152 -6.36 -3.67 -10.61
N ASP A 153 -5.22 -3.21 -11.13
CA ASP A 153 -4.66 -3.69 -12.40
C ASP A 153 -3.98 -5.05 -12.23
N ALA A 154 -3.53 -5.36 -11.02
CA ALA A 154 -3.00 -6.66 -10.65
C ALA A 154 -3.43 -7.01 -9.21
N GLN A 155 -3.78 -8.28 -9.00
CA GLN A 155 -4.07 -8.82 -7.67
C GLN A 155 -3.05 -9.89 -7.35
N PHE A 156 -2.24 -9.67 -6.33
CA PHE A 156 -1.31 -10.70 -5.87
C PHE A 156 -2.04 -11.63 -4.92
N ALA A 157 -2.10 -12.93 -5.21
CA ALA A 157 -2.55 -13.90 -4.22
C ALA A 157 -1.55 -13.91 -3.05
N GLY A 158 -2.01 -13.60 -1.85
CA GLY A 158 -1.19 -13.62 -0.66
C GLY A 158 -1.61 -14.78 0.25
N SER A 159 -0.60 -15.43 0.82
CA SER A 159 -0.68 -16.57 1.73
C SER A 159 -0.83 -17.94 1.06
N SER A 160 0.19 -18.76 1.27
CA SER A 160 0.24 -20.15 1.80
C SER A 160 -1.01 -21.05 1.86
N SER A 161 -2.17 -20.68 1.31
CA SER A 161 -3.40 -21.49 1.27
C SER A 161 -3.71 -22.05 -0.11
N VAL A 162 -2.95 -21.68 -1.15
CA VAL A 162 -3.07 -22.32 -2.47
C VAL A 162 -2.18 -23.58 -2.48
N PRO A 163 -2.71 -24.78 -2.80
CA PRO A 163 -1.92 -26.02 -2.77
C PRO A 163 -0.63 -25.94 -3.60
N ALA A 164 -0.70 -25.33 -4.79
CA ALA A 164 0.47 -25.08 -5.64
C ALA A 164 1.54 -24.20 -4.96
N HIS A 165 1.14 -23.29 -4.07
CA HIS A 165 2.07 -22.46 -3.30
C HIS A 165 2.77 -23.26 -2.19
N VAL A 166 2.07 -24.17 -1.53
CA VAL A 166 2.65 -25.05 -0.51
C VAL A 166 3.64 -26.02 -1.15
N GLU A 167 3.29 -26.58 -2.31
CA GLU A 167 4.20 -27.41 -3.11
C GLU A 167 5.42 -26.63 -3.62
N MET A 168 5.23 -25.40 -4.11
CA MET A 168 6.34 -24.55 -4.58
C MET A 168 7.25 -24.11 -3.42
N MET A 169 6.69 -23.84 -2.24
CA MET A 169 7.48 -23.62 -1.01
C MET A 169 8.25 -24.88 -0.61
N GLY A 170 7.67 -26.07 -0.76
CA GLY A 170 8.34 -27.34 -0.48
C GLY A 170 9.46 -27.67 -1.49
N LEU A 171 9.25 -27.36 -2.77
CA LEU A 171 10.21 -27.60 -3.85
C LEU A 171 11.38 -26.62 -3.82
N ILE A 172 11.09 -25.32 -3.71
CA ILE A 172 12.09 -24.25 -3.76
C ILE A 172 12.66 -23.94 -2.37
N GLY A 173 11.95 -24.30 -1.29
CA GLY A 173 12.35 -23.99 0.09
C GLY A 173 12.21 -22.51 0.46
N MET A 174 11.49 -21.71 -0.33
CA MET A 174 11.36 -20.26 -0.16
C MET A 174 9.90 -19.82 0.02
N GLY A 175 9.63 -19.03 1.07
CA GLY A 175 8.32 -18.39 1.24
C GLY A 175 8.06 -17.23 0.26
N ASN A 176 6.83 -16.72 0.21
CA ASN A 176 6.40 -15.71 -0.77
C ASN A 176 7.25 -14.43 -0.74
N ASN A 177 7.50 -13.88 0.45
CA ASN A 177 8.29 -12.65 0.58
C ASN A 177 9.75 -12.85 0.13
N PRO A 178 10.44 -13.94 0.53
CA PRO A 178 11.73 -14.32 -0.05
C PRO A 178 11.70 -14.50 -1.57
N MET A 179 10.69 -15.18 -2.12
CA MET A 179 10.57 -15.40 -3.57
C MET A 179 10.44 -14.07 -4.33
N VAL A 180 9.54 -13.18 -3.90
CA VAL A 180 9.41 -11.84 -4.49
C VAL A 180 10.72 -11.06 -4.37
N GLY A 181 11.40 -11.16 -3.22
CA GLY A 181 12.71 -10.55 -3.01
C GLY A 181 13.76 -11.06 -4.00
N ALA A 182 13.82 -12.37 -4.24
CA ALA A 182 14.73 -13.00 -5.19
C ALA A 182 14.40 -12.59 -6.64
N SER A 183 13.12 -12.60 -7.04
CA SER A 183 12.70 -12.15 -8.37
C SER A 183 13.09 -10.70 -8.63
N VAL A 184 12.88 -9.80 -7.66
CA VAL A 184 13.30 -8.40 -7.77
C VAL A 184 14.82 -8.28 -7.85
N ALA A 185 15.57 -9.06 -7.06
CA ALA A 185 17.03 -9.03 -7.08
C ALA A 185 17.59 -9.47 -8.44
N VAL A 186 17.07 -10.56 -9.01
CA VAL A 186 17.47 -11.04 -10.34
C VAL A 186 17.10 -10.03 -11.42
N ALA A 187 15.88 -9.49 -11.40
CA ALA A 187 15.45 -8.48 -12.38
C ALA A 187 16.34 -7.23 -12.35
N VAL A 188 16.70 -6.75 -11.16
CA VAL A 188 17.62 -5.62 -10.99
C VAL A 188 19.02 -5.96 -11.50
N ALA A 189 19.53 -7.17 -11.24
CA ALA A 189 20.84 -7.59 -11.70
C ALA A 189 20.92 -7.66 -13.23
N VAL A 190 19.89 -8.22 -13.89
CA VAL A 190 19.79 -8.27 -15.36
C VAL A 190 19.77 -6.85 -15.94
N GLU A 191 18.92 -5.96 -15.40
CA GLU A 191 18.84 -4.57 -15.85
C GLU A 191 20.18 -3.83 -15.67
N GLN A 192 20.93 -4.10 -14.61
CA GLN A 192 22.26 -3.51 -14.41
C GLN A 192 23.30 -4.07 -15.38
N ALA A 193 23.21 -5.34 -15.76
CA ALA A 193 24.11 -5.95 -16.73
C ALA A 193 23.85 -5.51 -18.18
N MET A 194 22.64 -5.04 -18.49
CA MET A 194 22.23 -4.58 -19.81
C MET A 194 22.40 -3.06 -20.03
N LYS A 195 22.90 -2.32 -19.04
CA LYS A 195 23.21 -0.89 -19.13
C LYS A 195 24.66 -0.63 -19.53
#